data_AF-A0A6B3FBI7-F1
#
_entry.id   AF-A0A6B3FBI7-F1
#
_cell.length_a   1.000
_cell.length_b   1.000
_cell.length_c   1.000
_cell.angle_alpha   90.00
_cell.angle_beta   90.00
_cell.angle_gamma   90.00
#
_symmetry.space_group_name_H-M   'P 1'
#
loop_
_entity.id
_entity.type
_entity.pdbx_description
1 polymer ?
#
loop_
_entity_poly.entity_id
_entity_poly.type
_entity_poly.pdbx_seq_one_letter_code
_entity_poly.pdbx_strand_id
1 'polypeptide(L)'
;VKVLEGLRAHDEEAIELLAIPQEPQKNVAQPSEYIGPPPGEGENESRLLLRFAAPRDPVIVADWVSFNVIDTERQDWGRGWAALKTFSERELHARVPYGHKEGATPLGQWVAEQRRAYGAGQMTGQRAQRLERLGMVWSPADERFQENLEAAKAYYEQHWTLCAPRSATMLDRPVGQWLSNLRRPGALDGRPEWETALRTVDGDWNPSWAPEWQRYYAVVREMLAEESILAYVEPGVTVHGMDIGKWLAKQRKPKVWVALAGGQRERLEAIGVVPIVAELEAPAKPSTAPVSTFEKGVAALAQYKARTGSVTVPRAHEEGIVVDGQEYLVKLGVFLSNSKSRRDKLTADKLAALAGLGLEWAA
;
A
#
# COMPACT_ATOMS: atom_id res chain seq x y z
N VAL A 1 -7.74 -35.04 24.08
CA VAL A 1 -7.95 -33.77 23.34
C VAL A 1 -7.26 -33.76 21.98
N LYS A 2 -5.94 -34.06 21.87
CA LYS A 2 -5.24 -34.18 20.57
C LYS A 2 -5.78 -35.24 19.60
N VAL A 3 -6.34 -36.35 20.11
CA VAL A 3 -6.97 -37.40 19.28
C VAL A 3 -8.27 -36.93 18.61
N LEU A 4 -9.04 -36.08 19.31
CA LEU A 4 -10.27 -35.51 18.77
C LEU A 4 -10.00 -34.44 17.71
N GLU A 5 -8.85 -33.75 17.78
CA GLU A 5 -8.39 -32.85 16.73
C GLU A 5 -7.85 -33.60 15.50
N GLY A 6 -7.23 -34.78 15.70
CA GLY A 6 -6.82 -35.66 14.59
C GLY A 6 -8.01 -36.29 13.86
N LEU A 7 -9.08 -36.66 14.58
CA LEU A 7 -10.32 -37.17 14.00
C LEU A 7 -11.16 -36.10 13.30
N ARG A 8 -10.96 -34.81 13.60
CA ARG A 8 -11.61 -33.69 12.86
C ARG A 8 -11.09 -33.53 11.43
N ALA A 9 -9.92 -34.06 11.12
CA ALA A 9 -9.26 -33.89 9.82
C ALA A 9 -9.28 -35.15 8.94
N HIS A 10 -9.61 -36.33 9.49
CA HIS A 10 -9.63 -37.59 8.77
C HIS A 10 -11.04 -38.16 8.65
N ASP A 11 -11.34 -38.52 7.40
CA ASP A 11 -12.62 -38.94 6.82
C ASP A 11 -13.22 -40.21 7.46
N GLU A 12 -14.48 -40.49 7.10
CA GLU A 12 -15.30 -41.67 7.47
C GLU A 12 -14.52 -42.99 7.56
N GLU A 13 -13.53 -43.17 6.68
CA GLU A 13 -12.67 -44.35 6.57
C GLU A 13 -11.86 -44.66 7.84
N ALA A 14 -11.39 -43.63 8.56
CA ALA A 14 -10.64 -43.82 9.80
C ALA A 14 -11.52 -44.31 10.95
N ILE A 15 -12.83 -44.03 10.88
CA ILE A 15 -13.82 -44.44 11.86
C ILE A 15 -14.41 -45.79 11.47
N GLU A 16 -14.61 -46.09 10.19
CA GLU A 16 -14.86 -47.46 9.73
C GLU A 16 -13.74 -48.41 10.15
N LEU A 17 -12.46 -48.01 10.04
CA LEU A 17 -11.31 -48.78 10.54
C LEU A 17 -11.32 -49.01 12.06
N LEU A 18 -11.92 -48.09 12.84
CA LEU A 18 -12.13 -48.26 14.29
C LEU A 18 -13.39 -49.10 14.61
N ALA A 19 -14.35 -49.17 13.68
CA ALA A 19 -15.55 -50.00 13.76
C ALA A 19 -15.32 -51.43 13.26
N ILE A 20 -14.22 -51.69 12.53
CA ILE A 20 -13.75 -53.06 12.29
C ILE A 20 -13.42 -53.66 13.66
N PRO A 21 -14.08 -54.76 14.08
CA PRO A 21 -13.72 -55.46 15.30
C PRO A 21 -12.27 -55.89 15.18
N GLN A 22 -11.37 -55.21 15.88
CA GLN A 22 -10.04 -55.75 16.13
C GLN A 22 -10.28 -57.09 16.83
N GLU A 23 -9.73 -58.18 16.27
CA GLU A 23 -9.81 -59.50 16.90
C GLU A 23 -9.52 -59.33 18.39
N PRO A 24 -10.33 -59.93 19.28
CA PRO A 24 -10.17 -59.74 20.71
C PRO A 24 -8.75 -60.17 21.05
N GLN A 25 -7.88 -59.19 21.31
CA GLN A 25 -6.57 -59.49 21.86
C GLN A 25 -6.85 -60.29 23.12
N LYS A 26 -6.40 -61.55 23.14
CA LYS A 26 -6.34 -62.40 24.34
C LYS A 26 -5.30 -61.85 25.31
N ASN A 27 -5.40 -60.57 25.65
CA ASN A 27 -4.69 -60.00 26.77
C ASN A 27 -5.63 -60.12 27.96
N VAL A 28 -5.36 -61.15 28.76
CA VAL A 28 -5.90 -61.36 30.09
C VAL A 28 -5.86 -60.02 30.81
N ALA A 29 -7.03 -59.40 31.02
CA ALA A 29 -7.13 -58.25 31.89
C ALA A 29 -6.54 -58.68 33.24
N GLN A 30 -5.49 -57.98 33.71
CA GLN A 30 -4.90 -58.31 35.00
C GLN A 30 -6.00 -58.28 36.06
N PRO A 31 -6.13 -59.34 36.89
CA PRO A 31 -7.17 -59.39 37.90
C PRO A 31 -7.03 -58.20 38.85
N SER A 32 -8.16 -57.68 39.32
CA SER A 32 -8.18 -56.55 40.26
C SER A 32 -7.33 -56.87 41.49
N GLU A 33 -6.35 -56.01 41.80
CA GLU A 33 -5.47 -56.19 42.95
C GLU A 33 -6.00 -55.46 44.18
N TYR A 34 -5.80 -56.07 45.35
CA TYR A 34 -6.07 -55.44 46.63
C TYR A 34 -4.93 -54.48 46.97
N ILE A 35 -5.27 -53.23 47.30
CA ILE A 35 -4.29 -52.25 47.76
C ILE A 35 -4.17 -52.36 49.28
N GLY A 36 -2.98 -52.72 49.77
CA GLY A 36 -2.62 -52.76 51.18
C GLY A 36 -2.13 -54.14 51.67
N PRO A 37 -1.53 -54.20 52.88
CA PRO A 37 -1.07 -55.46 53.48
C PRO A 37 -2.26 -56.39 53.79
N PRO A 38 -2.11 -57.72 53.59
CA PRO A 38 -3.19 -58.67 53.85
C PRO A 38 -3.60 -58.67 55.33
N PRO A 39 -4.90 -58.84 55.64
CA PRO A 39 -5.38 -58.91 57.01
C PRO A 39 -4.87 -60.17 57.74
N GLY A 40 -4.85 -60.14 59.08
CA GLY A 40 -4.42 -61.28 59.90
C GLY A 40 -5.38 -62.48 59.83
N GLU A 41 -4.93 -63.67 60.20
CA GLU A 41 -5.76 -64.88 60.21
C GLU A 41 -7.03 -64.69 61.07
N GLY A 42 -8.20 -64.76 60.43
CA GLY A 42 -9.50 -64.62 61.07
C GLY A 42 -10.12 -63.21 61.00
N GLU A 43 -9.42 -62.23 60.43
CA GLU A 43 -9.97 -60.88 60.22
C GLU A 43 -10.71 -60.75 58.88
N ASN A 44 -11.75 -59.90 58.85
CA ASN A 44 -12.49 -59.61 57.62
C ASN A 44 -11.64 -58.79 56.64
N GLU A 45 -11.80 -59.07 55.34
CA GLU A 45 -11.07 -58.39 54.26
C GLU A 45 -11.34 -56.87 54.29
N SER A 46 -10.33 -56.11 54.69
CA SER A 46 -10.39 -54.65 54.89
C SER A 46 -9.67 -53.86 53.80
N ARG A 47 -8.98 -54.55 52.86
CA ARG A 47 -8.27 -53.91 51.75
C ARG A 47 -9.25 -53.37 50.70
N LEU A 48 -8.91 -52.21 50.13
CA LEU A 48 -9.66 -51.63 49.03
C LEU A 48 -9.31 -52.37 47.73
N LEU A 49 -10.34 -52.93 47.07
CA LEU A 49 -10.18 -53.59 45.77
C LEU A 49 -10.07 -52.53 44.66
N LEU A 50 -8.90 -52.37 44.05
CA LEU A 50 -8.72 -51.48 42.91
C LEU A 50 -9.30 -52.14 41.66
N ARG A 51 -10.51 -51.74 41.28
CA ARG A 51 -11.09 -52.09 39.98
C ARG A 51 -10.67 -51.07 38.94
N PHE A 52 -9.77 -51.45 38.04
CA PHE A 52 -9.62 -50.74 36.78
C PHE A 52 -10.93 -50.87 35.99
N ALA A 53 -11.51 -49.73 35.59
CA ALA A 53 -12.76 -49.70 34.84
C ALA A 53 -12.66 -50.65 33.64
N ALA A 54 -13.63 -51.55 33.51
CA ALA A 54 -13.67 -52.51 32.41
C ALA A 54 -13.54 -51.78 31.06
N PRO A 55 -12.82 -52.34 30.08
CA PRO A 55 -12.74 -51.76 28.75
C PRO A 55 -14.17 -51.56 28.21
N ARG A 56 -14.52 -50.31 27.89
CA ARG A 56 -15.80 -50.00 27.24
C ARG A 56 -15.83 -50.66 25.88
N ASP A 57 -16.96 -51.26 25.53
CA ASP A 57 -17.15 -51.91 24.24
C ASP A 57 -16.81 -50.92 23.11
N PRO A 58 -15.80 -51.21 22.25
CA PRO A 58 -15.41 -50.33 21.16
C PRO A 58 -16.57 -50.02 20.22
N VAL A 59 -17.56 -50.91 20.06
CA VAL A 59 -18.76 -50.68 19.25
C VAL A 59 -19.63 -49.59 19.85
N ILE A 60 -19.86 -49.59 21.17
CA ILE A 60 -20.65 -48.55 21.85
C ILE A 60 -19.95 -47.19 21.77
N VAL A 61 -18.62 -47.18 21.87
CA VAL A 61 -17.84 -45.95 21.71
C VAL A 61 -17.94 -45.44 20.27
N ALA A 62 -17.84 -46.32 19.28
CA ALA A 62 -17.99 -45.97 17.86
C ALA A 62 -19.40 -45.44 17.55
N ASP A 63 -20.45 -46.09 18.04
CA ASP A 63 -21.84 -45.66 17.87
C ASP A 63 -22.08 -44.29 18.54
N TRP A 64 -21.60 -44.10 19.76
CA TRP A 64 -21.74 -42.81 20.45
C TRP A 64 -21.02 -41.68 19.70
N VAL A 65 -19.81 -41.93 19.19
CA VAL A 65 -19.06 -40.96 18.38
C VAL A 65 -19.79 -40.69 17.05
N SER A 66 -20.28 -41.72 16.39
CA SER A 66 -21.01 -41.60 15.12
C SER A 66 -22.28 -40.75 15.28
N PHE A 67 -23.14 -41.11 16.24
CA PHE A 67 -24.41 -40.41 16.44
C PHE A 67 -24.23 -39.01 17.04
N ASN A 68 -23.40 -38.83 18.07
CA ASN A 68 -23.35 -37.55 18.79
C ASN A 68 -22.40 -36.54 18.14
N VAL A 69 -21.34 -37.00 17.47
CA VAL A 69 -20.31 -36.11 16.92
C VAL A 69 -20.45 -36.02 15.41
N ILE A 70 -20.47 -37.16 14.70
CA ILE A 70 -20.43 -37.16 13.22
C ILE A 70 -21.77 -36.69 12.64
N ASP A 71 -22.88 -37.31 13.05
CA ASP A 71 -24.19 -36.96 12.50
C ASP A 71 -24.63 -35.56 12.89
N THR A 72 -24.35 -35.13 14.13
CA THR A 72 -24.60 -33.76 14.57
C THR A 72 -23.79 -32.76 13.75
N GLU A 73 -22.49 -32.99 13.55
CA GLU A 73 -21.65 -32.11 12.73
C GLU A 73 -22.13 -32.06 11.26
N ARG A 74 -22.53 -33.21 10.70
CA ARG A 74 -23.10 -33.28 9.34
C ARG A 74 -24.39 -32.49 9.23
N GLN A 75 -25.27 -32.60 10.21
CA GLN A 75 -26.52 -31.85 10.25
C GLN A 75 -26.26 -30.35 10.40
N ASP A 76 -25.32 -29.95 11.26
CA ASP A 76 -24.95 -28.54 11.46
C ASP A 76 -24.30 -27.94 10.21
N TRP A 77 -23.40 -28.67 9.57
CA TRP A 77 -22.79 -28.27 8.30
C TRP A 77 -23.83 -28.20 7.18
N GLY A 78 -24.73 -29.18 7.09
CA GLY A 78 -25.81 -29.20 6.11
C GLY A 78 -26.79 -28.03 6.28
N ARG A 79 -27.13 -27.67 7.52
CA ARG A 79 -27.94 -26.49 7.85
C ARG A 79 -27.24 -25.19 7.42
N GLY A 80 -25.95 -25.06 7.73
CA GLY A 80 -25.14 -23.91 7.32
C GLY A 80 -25.03 -23.79 5.79
N TRP A 81 -24.79 -24.91 5.09
CA TRP A 81 -24.72 -24.94 3.63
C TRP A 81 -26.05 -24.57 2.96
N ALA A 82 -27.18 -25.10 3.44
CA ALA A 82 -28.50 -24.78 2.91
C ALA A 82 -28.86 -23.30 3.12
N ALA A 83 -28.53 -22.77 4.30
CA ALA A 83 -28.66 -21.34 4.60
C ALA A 83 -27.78 -20.49 3.67
N LEU A 84 -26.53 -20.89 3.44
CA LEU A 84 -25.63 -20.20 2.51
C LEU A 84 -26.16 -20.24 1.08
N LYS A 85 -26.67 -21.39 0.61
CA LYS A 85 -27.28 -21.51 -0.72
C LYS A 85 -28.44 -20.55 -0.89
N THR A 86 -29.34 -20.50 0.10
CA THR A 86 -30.50 -19.59 0.10
C THR A 86 -30.06 -18.13 0.04
N PHE A 87 -29.06 -17.77 0.85
CA PHE A 87 -28.47 -16.44 0.83
C PHE A 87 -27.84 -16.13 -0.53
N SER A 88 -27.00 -17.02 -1.07
CA SER A 88 -26.31 -16.82 -2.35
C SER A 88 -27.27 -16.74 -3.54
N GLU A 89 -28.38 -17.49 -3.54
CA GLU A 89 -29.41 -17.40 -4.58
C GLU A 89 -30.15 -16.06 -4.54
N ARG A 90 -30.34 -15.48 -3.34
CA ARG A 90 -30.99 -14.17 -3.16
C ARG A 90 -30.06 -13.00 -3.47
N GLU A 91 -28.86 -13.02 -2.94
CA GLU A 91 -27.90 -11.90 -3.01
C GLU A 91 -26.92 -12.01 -4.19
N LEU A 92 -26.95 -13.13 -4.92
CA LEU A 92 -26.05 -13.47 -6.02
C LEU A 92 -24.56 -13.51 -5.62
N HIS A 93 -24.27 -13.62 -4.31
CA HIS A 93 -22.92 -13.74 -3.76
C HIS A 93 -22.93 -14.42 -2.37
N ALA A 94 -21.78 -14.94 -1.92
CA ALA A 94 -21.62 -15.51 -0.56
C ALA A 94 -20.97 -14.53 0.46
N ARG A 95 -21.04 -13.22 0.22
CA ARG A 95 -20.45 -12.20 1.11
C ARG A 95 -21.36 -11.93 2.31
N VAL A 96 -21.43 -12.90 3.23
CA VAL A 96 -22.29 -12.82 4.42
C VAL A 96 -21.66 -11.93 5.51
N PRO A 97 -22.34 -10.88 6.01
CA PRO A 97 -21.90 -10.11 7.17
C PRO A 97 -21.82 -10.98 8.44
N TYR A 98 -20.83 -10.74 9.31
CA TYR A 98 -20.59 -11.59 10.49
C TYR A 98 -21.82 -11.76 11.42
N GLY A 99 -22.62 -10.70 11.59
CA GLY A 99 -23.83 -10.73 12.42
C GLY A 99 -25.09 -11.27 11.72
N HIS A 100 -25.01 -11.61 10.42
CA HIS A 100 -26.18 -12.03 9.65
C HIS A 100 -26.70 -13.39 10.11
N LYS A 101 -28.02 -13.49 10.18
CA LYS A 101 -28.76 -14.73 10.44
C LYS A 101 -29.67 -15.03 9.27
N GLU A 102 -29.70 -16.30 8.89
CA GLU A 102 -30.61 -16.82 7.87
C GLU A 102 -31.58 -17.77 8.59
N GLY A 103 -32.76 -17.25 8.93
CA GLY A 103 -33.69 -17.92 9.85
C GLY A 103 -33.06 -18.11 11.24
N ALA A 104 -33.04 -19.36 11.73
CA ALA A 104 -32.41 -19.72 13.00
C ALA A 104 -30.87 -19.87 12.91
N THR A 105 -30.32 -19.92 11.69
CA THR A 105 -28.90 -20.21 11.49
C THR A 105 -28.07 -18.93 11.59
N PRO A 106 -27.06 -18.87 12.49
CA PRO A 106 -26.12 -17.74 12.55
C PRO A 106 -25.10 -17.80 11.40
N LEU A 107 -25.59 -17.58 10.18
CA LEU A 107 -24.86 -17.82 8.94
C LEU A 107 -23.54 -17.04 8.86
N GLY A 108 -23.51 -15.79 9.32
CA GLY A 108 -22.29 -14.98 9.31
C GLY A 108 -21.15 -15.55 10.16
N GLN A 109 -21.49 -16.12 11.31
CA GLN A 109 -20.52 -16.79 12.20
C GLN A 109 -20.06 -18.12 11.59
N TRP A 110 -21.00 -18.91 11.08
CA TRP A 110 -20.71 -20.18 10.42
C TRP A 110 -19.77 -20.00 9.21
N VAL A 111 -20.01 -19.00 8.36
CA VAL A 111 -19.12 -18.66 7.23
C VAL A 111 -17.72 -18.27 7.72
N ALA A 112 -17.62 -17.50 8.80
CA ALA A 112 -16.33 -17.14 9.38
C ALA A 112 -15.56 -18.37 9.92
N GLU A 113 -16.26 -19.34 10.49
CA GLU A 113 -15.69 -20.62 10.89
C GLU A 113 -15.19 -21.44 9.70
N GLN A 114 -15.96 -21.51 8.61
CA GLN A 114 -15.53 -22.19 7.38
C GLN A 114 -14.24 -21.57 6.83
N ARG A 115 -14.14 -20.23 6.80
CA ARG A 115 -12.91 -19.54 6.37
C ARG A 115 -11.72 -19.87 7.25
N ARG A 116 -11.91 -19.94 8.57
CA ARG A 116 -10.86 -20.31 9.53
C ARG A 116 -10.39 -21.75 9.32
N ALA A 117 -11.33 -22.68 9.15
CA ALA A 117 -11.01 -24.09 8.89
C ALA A 117 -10.26 -24.28 7.57
N TYR A 118 -10.64 -23.55 6.51
CA TYR A 118 -9.95 -23.57 5.22
C TYR A 118 -8.52 -23.03 5.35
N GLY A 119 -8.34 -21.85 5.97
CA GLY A 119 -7.01 -21.26 6.19
C GLY A 119 -6.09 -22.09 7.08
N ALA A 120 -6.65 -22.92 7.98
CA ALA A 120 -5.92 -23.85 8.81
C ALA A 120 -5.61 -25.20 8.12
N GLY A 121 -6.05 -25.41 6.87
CA GLY A 121 -5.90 -26.68 6.17
C GLY A 121 -6.73 -27.83 6.76
N GLN A 122 -7.76 -27.51 7.56
CA GLN A 122 -8.62 -28.48 8.26
C GLN A 122 -9.88 -28.85 7.44
N MET A 123 -10.05 -28.27 6.26
CA MET A 123 -11.21 -28.51 5.40
C MET A 123 -10.85 -29.46 4.27
N THR A 124 -11.70 -30.45 4.04
CA THR A 124 -11.56 -31.36 2.90
C THR A 124 -11.77 -30.63 1.57
N GLY A 125 -11.09 -31.07 0.52
CA GLY A 125 -11.23 -30.48 -0.81
C GLY A 125 -12.66 -30.53 -1.35
N GLN A 126 -13.42 -31.59 -1.03
CA GLN A 126 -14.83 -31.70 -1.43
C GLN A 126 -15.73 -30.67 -0.72
N ARG A 127 -15.54 -30.44 0.60
CA ARG A 127 -16.28 -29.41 1.34
C ARG A 127 -15.96 -28.01 0.79
N ALA A 128 -14.68 -27.73 0.52
CA ALA A 128 -14.26 -26.47 -0.08
C ALA A 128 -14.93 -26.25 -1.46
N GLN A 129 -14.83 -27.22 -2.38
CA GLN A 129 -15.46 -27.13 -3.71
C GLN A 129 -16.98 -26.95 -3.66
N ARG A 130 -17.66 -27.52 -2.64
CA ARG A 130 -19.10 -27.34 -2.46
C ARG A 130 -19.47 -25.93 -2.02
N LEU A 131 -18.62 -25.27 -1.25
CA LEU A 131 -18.81 -23.89 -0.82
C LEU A 131 -18.43 -22.91 -1.94
N GLU A 132 -17.34 -23.19 -2.67
CA GLU A 132 -16.92 -22.42 -3.85
C GLU A 132 -18.01 -22.36 -4.92
N ARG A 133 -18.72 -23.47 -5.15
CA ARG A 133 -19.90 -23.51 -6.05
C ARG A 133 -21.04 -22.59 -5.64
N LEU A 134 -21.12 -22.20 -4.36
CA LEU A 134 -22.08 -21.21 -3.86
C LEU A 134 -21.53 -19.78 -3.88
N GLY A 135 -20.33 -19.57 -4.44
CA GLY A 135 -19.65 -18.28 -4.49
C GLY A 135 -18.84 -17.95 -3.23
N MET A 136 -18.47 -18.95 -2.42
CA MET A 136 -17.67 -18.73 -1.21
C MET A 136 -16.34 -18.03 -1.52
N VAL A 137 -16.14 -16.90 -0.86
CA VAL A 137 -14.87 -16.17 -0.86
C VAL A 137 -14.12 -16.50 0.43
N TRP A 138 -12.96 -17.15 0.32
CA TRP A 138 -12.15 -17.57 1.47
C TRP A 138 -11.44 -16.41 2.17
N SER A 139 -10.88 -15.49 1.39
CA SER A 139 -10.26 -14.25 1.88
C SER A 139 -10.90 -13.04 1.21
N PRO A 140 -11.82 -12.33 1.89
CA PRO A 140 -12.38 -11.07 1.38
C PRO A 140 -11.32 -10.01 1.11
N ALA A 141 -10.19 -10.08 1.82
CA ALA A 141 -9.05 -9.21 1.58
C ALA A 141 -8.40 -9.50 0.23
N ASP A 142 -8.23 -10.78 -0.13
CA ASP A 142 -7.61 -11.18 -1.40
C ASP A 142 -8.55 -10.86 -2.56
N GLU A 143 -9.86 -11.10 -2.41
CA GLU A 143 -10.85 -10.71 -3.42
C GLU A 143 -10.81 -9.19 -3.67
N ARG A 144 -10.84 -8.38 -2.61
CA ARG A 144 -10.74 -6.92 -2.75
C ARG A 144 -9.38 -6.50 -3.32
N PHE A 145 -8.31 -7.21 -3.01
CA PHE A 145 -7.00 -6.98 -3.64
C PHE A 145 -7.07 -7.23 -5.14
N GLN A 146 -7.64 -8.36 -5.58
CA GLN A 146 -7.80 -8.68 -7.00
C GLN A 146 -8.67 -7.64 -7.73
N GLU A 147 -9.81 -7.24 -7.15
CA GLU A 147 -10.66 -6.19 -7.73
C GLU A 147 -9.90 -4.86 -7.93
N ASN A 148 -9.06 -4.46 -6.96
CA ASN A 148 -8.25 -3.26 -7.10
C ASN A 148 -7.05 -3.46 -8.04
N LEU A 149 -6.50 -4.67 -8.13
CA LEU A 149 -5.44 -5.02 -9.07
C LEU A 149 -5.93 -4.91 -10.51
N GLU A 150 -7.14 -5.37 -10.82
CA GLU A 150 -7.75 -5.18 -12.15
C GLU A 150 -7.95 -3.70 -12.49
N ALA A 151 -8.43 -2.90 -11.53
CA ALA A 151 -8.50 -1.45 -11.71
C ALA A 151 -7.11 -0.80 -11.91
N ALA A 152 -6.08 -1.32 -11.24
CA ALA A 152 -4.71 -0.85 -11.42
C ALA A 152 -4.09 -1.27 -12.75
N LYS A 153 -4.40 -2.47 -13.27
CA LYS A 153 -4.02 -2.87 -14.64
C LYS A 153 -4.65 -1.96 -15.68
N ALA A 154 -5.96 -1.70 -15.57
CA ALA A 154 -6.65 -0.75 -16.45
C ALA A 154 -6.06 0.68 -16.35
N TYR A 155 -5.64 1.10 -15.15
CA TYR A 155 -4.92 2.36 -14.98
C TYR A 155 -3.54 2.33 -15.66
N TYR A 156 -2.80 1.23 -15.51
CA TYR A 156 -1.48 1.05 -16.10
C TYR A 156 -1.55 1.08 -17.64
N GLU A 157 -2.56 0.47 -18.24
CA GLU A 157 -2.77 0.49 -19.69
C GLU A 157 -2.95 1.93 -20.24
N GLN A 158 -3.52 2.84 -19.45
CA GLN A 158 -3.77 4.23 -19.88
C GLN A 158 -2.65 5.21 -19.51
N HIS A 159 -1.83 4.88 -18.51
CA HIS A 159 -0.87 5.81 -17.92
C HIS A 159 0.56 5.27 -17.82
N TRP A 160 0.78 4.02 -18.19
CA TRP A 160 2.06 3.31 -18.27
C TRP A 160 2.85 3.23 -16.96
N THR A 161 2.21 3.51 -15.83
CA THR A 161 2.77 3.34 -14.49
C THR A 161 1.68 3.18 -13.43
N LEU A 162 1.99 2.45 -12.36
CA LEU A 162 1.19 2.38 -11.14
C LEU A 162 1.51 3.52 -10.16
N CYS A 163 2.43 4.44 -10.46
CA CYS A 163 2.71 5.62 -9.64
C CYS A 163 1.61 6.69 -9.68
N ALA A 164 0.34 6.27 -9.64
CA ALA A 164 -0.85 7.09 -9.73
C ALA A 164 -0.90 8.21 -8.66
N PRO A 165 -1.40 9.41 -9.00
CA PRO A 165 -1.73 10.44 -8.02
C PRO A 165 -2.75 9.92 -7.01
N ARG A 166 -2.73 10.41 -5.76
CA ARG A 166 -3.61 9.92 -4.68
C ARG A 166 -5.11 10.02 -5.02
N SER A 167 -5.49 11.02 -5.82
CA SER A 167 -6.86 11.25 -6.27
C SER A 167 -7.30 10.38 -7.45
N ALA A 168 -6.40 9.59 -8.03
CA ALA A 168 -6.71 8.79 -9.21
C ALA A 168 -7.74 7.68 -8.89
N THR A 169 -8.72 7.56 -9.77
CA THR A 169 -9.76 6.53 -9.76
C THR A 169 -9.78 5.79 -11.09
N MET A 170 -10.04 4.48 -11.05
CA MET A 170 -10.23 3.64 -12.23
C MET A 170 -11.23 2.54 -11.91
N LEU A 171 -12.15 2.22 -12.83
CA LEU A 171 -13.23 1.24 -12.62
C LEU A 171 -13.97 1.43 -11.27
N ASP A 172 -14.34 2.68 -10.94
CA ASP A 172 -14.97 3.07 -9.67
C ASP A 172 -14.17 2.72 -8.40
N ARG A 173 -12.86 2.48 -8.54
CA ARG A 173 -11.94 2.21 -7.43
C ARG A 173 -10.94 3.35 -7.24
N PRO A 174 -10.61 3.74 -5.99
CA PRO A 174 -9.62 4.77 -5.70
C PRO A 174 -8.19 4.21 -5.79
N VAL A 175 -7.74 3.87 -7.01
CA VAL A 175 -6.45 3.22 -7.28
C VAL A 175 -5.26 3.99 -6.73
N GLY A 176 -5.29 5.33 -6.80
CA GLY A 176 -4.21 6.17 -6.29
C GLY A 176 -4.02 6.08 -4.78
N GLN A 177 -5.13 6.13 -4.05
CA GLN A 177 -5.17 5.98 -2.60
C GLN A 177 -4.76 4.57 -2.17
N TRP A 178 -5.23 3.55 -2.90
CA TRP A 178 -4.93 2.15 -2.64
C TRP A 178 -3.43 1.85 -2.82
N LEU A 179 -2.85 2.22 -3.96
CA LEU A 179 -1.42 2.05 -4.24
C LEU A 179 -0.55 2.84 -3.24
N SER A 180 -0.97 4.07 -2.87
CA SER A 180 -0.28 4.85 -1.84
C SER A 180 -0.28 4.17 -0.47
N ASN A 181 -1.31 3.39 -0.13
CA ASN A 181 -1.34 2.66 1.14
C ASN A 181 -0.44 1.43 1.08
N LEU A 182 -0.40 0.70 -0.05
CA LEU A 182 0.45 -0.49 -0.23
C LEU A 182 1.96 -0.17 -0.27
N ARG A 183 2.34 1.06 -0.63
CA ARG A 183 3.75 1.51 -0.58
C ARG A 183 4.26 1.80 0.83
N ARG A 184 3.40 1.87 1.84
CA ARG A 184 3.84 2.17 3.21
C ARG A 184 4.69 1.02 3.74
N PRO A 185 5.75 1.29 4.51
CA PRO A 185 6.52 0.24 5.17
C PRO A 185 5.60 -0.67 5.98
N GLY A 186 5.74 -2.00 5.80
CA GLY A 186 4.94 -3.01 6.49
C GLY A 186 3.54 -3.27 5.92
N ALA A 187 3.08 -2.53 4.90
CA ALA A 187 1.73 -2.69 4.36
C ALA A 187 1.48 -4.03 3.64
N LEU A 188 2.54 -4.71 3.22
CA LEU A 188 2.52 -5.99 2.52
C LEU A 188 3.09 -7.13 3.37
N ASP A 189 3.29 -6.92 4.67
CA ASP A 189 3.83 -7.95 5.56
C ASP A 189 2.91 -9.18 5.59
N GLY A 190 3.50 -10.35 5.32
CA GLY A 190 2.76 -11.61 5.21
C GLY A 190 1.94 -11.77 3.91
N ARG A 191 2.15 -10.92 2.90
CA ARG A 191 1.48 -10.95 1.58
C ARG A 191 2.46 -10.88 0.39
N PRO A 192 3.49 -11.74 0.31
CA PRO A 192 4.47 -11.70 -0.79
C PRO A 192 3.84 -11.89 -2.19
N GLU A 193 2.71 -12.59 -2.27
CA GLU A 193 1.94 -12.79 -3.49
C GLU A 193 1.32 -11.49 -4.03
N TRP A 194 0.90 -10.57 -3.14
CA TRP A 194 0.38 -9.26 -3.53
C TRP A 194 1.48 -8.37 -4.08
N GLU A 195 2.65 -8.37 -3.44
CA GLU A 195 3.82 -7.64 -3.93
C GLU A 195 4.23 -8.15 -5.32
N THR A 196 4.29 -9.47 -5.49
CA THR A 196 4.65 -10.12 -6.75
C THR A 196 3.68 -9.70 -7.86
N ALA A 197 2.37 -9.75 -7.60
CA ALA A 197 1.36 -9.37 -8.59
C ALA A 197 1.49 -7.89 -9.03
N LEU A 198 1.77 -6.97 -8.11
CA LEU A 198 2.00 -5.56 -8.44
C LEU A 198 3.27 -5.36 -9.27
N ARG A 199 4.36 -6.04 -8.89
CA ARG A 199 5.64 -5.99 -9.62
C ARG A 199 5.53 -6.56 -11.03
N THR A 200 4.66 -7.56 -11.24
CA THR A 200 4.39 -8.10 -12.58
C THR A 200 3.72 -7.07 -13.48
N VAL A 201 2.85 -6.21 -12.95
CA VAL A 201 2.19 -5.16 -13.73
C VAL A 201 3.14 -3.99 -13.98
N ASP A 202 3.80 -3.48 -12.93
CA ASP A 202 4.79 -2.40 -13.03
C ASP A 202 5.95 -2.70 -12.09
N GLY A 203 7.13 -3.01 -12.66
CA GLY A 203 8.33 -3.29 -11.87
C GLY A 203 8.76 -2.11 -10.99
N ASP A 204 8.36 -0.89 -11.36
CA ASP A 204 8.62 0.35 -10.66
C ASP A 204 7.38 0.90 -9.94
N TRP A 205 6.42 0.04 -9.59
CA TRP A 205 5.22 0.46 -8.87
C TRP A 205 5.55 1.09 -7.50
N ASN A 206 6.67 0.69 -6.87
CA ASN A 206 7.18 1.23 -5.60
C ASN A 206 8.67 1.61 -5.73
N PRO A 207 8.98 2.74 -6.41
CA PRO A 207 10.35 3.13 -6.68
C PRO A 207 11.03 3.75 -5.45
N SER A 208 12.36 3.74 -5.42
CA SER A 208 13.15 4.42 -4.39
C SER A 208 13.22 5.95 -4.58
N TRP A 209 12.78 6.45 -5.73
CA TRP A 209 12.64 7.88 -6.05
C TRP A 209 11.19 8.36 -5.93
N ALA A 210 10.97 9.66 -6.16
CA ALA A 210 9.64 10.25 -6.08
C ALA A 210 8.66 9.63 -7.10
N PRO A 211 7.47 9.16 -6.69
CA PRO A 211 6.45 8.63 -7.61
C PRO A 211 6.02 9.63 -8.69
N GLU A 212 6.13 10.93 -8.41
CA GLU A 212 5.91 11.96 -9.41
C GLU A 212 6.88 11.87 -10.58
N TRP A 213 8.18 11.71 -10.31
CA TRP A 213 9.18 11.53 -11.35
C TRP A 213 8.86 10.31 -12.21
N GLN A 214 8.41 9.21 -11.60
CA GLN A 214 8.04 7.99 -12.31
C GLN A 214 6.88 8.23 -13.30
N ARG A 215 5.88 9.05 -12.94
CA ARG A 215 4.79 9.40 -13.86
C ARG A 215 5.27 10.12 -15.10
N TYR A 216 6.13 11.14 -14.94
CA TYR A 216 6.70 11.85 -16.08
C TYR A 216 7.59 10.94 -16.93
N TYR A 217 8.43 10.12 -16.29
CA TYR A 217 9.30 9.18 -16.98
C TYR A 217 8.52 8.15 -17.80
N ALA A 218 7.44 7.59 -17.25
CA ALA A 218 6.61 6.61 -17.94
C ALA A 218 6.03 7.16 -19.25
N VAL A 219 5.56 8.42 -19.23
CA VAL A 219 5.07 9.10 -20.43
C VAL A 219 6.19 9.34 -21.44
N VAL A 220 7.34 9.86 -21.01
CA VAL A 220 8.48 10.09 -21.93
C VAL A 220 8.94 8.78 -22.56
N ARG A 221 9.03 7.70 -21.78
CA ARG A 221 9.37 6.36 -22.26
C ARG A 221 8.42 5.89 -23.35
N GLU A 222 7.11 6.09 -23.15
CA GLU A 222 6.11 5.66 -24.15
C GLU A 222 6.18 6.53 -25.42
N MET A 223 6.21 7.85 -25.26
CA MET A 223 6.29 8.77 -26.41
C MET A 223 7.49 8.47 -27.30
N LEU A 224 8.65 8.13 -26.71
CA LEU A 224 9.87 7.78 -27.43
C LEU A 224 9.89 6.34 -27.97
N ALA A 225 9.01 5.46 -27.49
CA ALA A 225 8.85 4.11 -28.03
C ALA A 225 8.04 4.13 -29.35
N GLU A 226 7.04 5.00 -29.45
CA GLU A 226 6.20 5.15 -30.65
C GLU A 226 6.85 6.03 -31.73
N GLU A 227 7.48 7.13 -31.32
CA GLU A 227 8.13 8.08 -32.24
C GLU A 227 9.65 7.86 -32.16
N SER A 228 10.20 7.13 -33.13
CA SER A 228 11.63 6.74 -33.23
C SER A 228 12.61 7.92 -33.38
N ILE A 229 12.24 9.13 -32.98
CA ILE A 229 13.10 10.30 -33.03
C ILE A 229 12.96 11.07 -31.71
N LEU A 230 14.07 11.14 -30.98
CA LEU A 230 14.30 11.96 -29.78
C LEU A 230 14.13 13.48 -30.01
N ALA A 231 13.57 13.88 -31.16
CA ALA A 231 13.55 15.23 -31.68
C ALA A 231 12.34 15.98 -31.10
N TYR A 232 12.62 16.61 -29.96
CA TYR A 232 11.94 17.84 -29.51
C TYR A 232 10.50 17.67 -29.01
N VAL A 233 10.35 17.06 -27.83
CA VAL A 233 9.18 17.35 -27.00
C VAL A 233 9.30 18.80 -26.51
N GLU A 234 8.63 19.72 -27.21
CA GLU A 234 8.63 21.15 -26.88
C GLU A 234 7.99 21.43 -25.52
N PRO A 235 8.52 22.38 -24.72
CA PRO A 235 7.83 22.87 -23.53
C PRO A 235 6.39 23.28 -23.86
N GLY A 236 5.42 22.75 -23.11
CA GLY A 236 3.99 22.94 -23.39
C GLY A 236 3.28 21.71 -23.95
N VAL A 237 4.01 20.69 -24.40
CA VAL A 237 3.41 19.38 -24.72
C VAL A 237 2.93 18.73 -23.43
N THR A 238 1.61 18.59 -23.29
CA THR A 238 0.97 18.00 -22.10
C THR A 238 0.37 16.63 -22.38
N VAL A 239 0.62 15.67 -21.51
CA VAL A 239 -0.03 14.35 -21.51
C VAL A 239 -0.58 14.09 -20.11
N HIS A 240 -1.85 13.70 -20.02
CA HIS A 240 -2.59 13.58 -18.75
C HIS A 240 -2.48 14.83 -17.84
N GLY A 241 -2.41 16.03 -18.44
CA GLY A 241 -2.24 17.30 -17.72
C GLY A 241 -0.83 17.57 -17.18
N MET A 242 0.15 16.73 -17.49
CA MET A 242 1.56 16.92 -17.13
C MET A 242 2.33 17.54 -18.30
N ASP A 243 2.98 18.69 -18.09
CA ASP A 243 3.87 19.33 -19.09
C ASP A 243 5.18 18.54 -19.22
N ILE A 244 5.19 17.61 -20.18
CA ILE A 244 6.28 16.66 -20.41
C ILE A 244 7.49 17.36 -21.00
N GLY A 245 7.29 18.28 -21.94
CA GLY A 245 8.38 19.01 -22.58
C GLY A 245 9.17 19.87 -21.59
N LYS A 246 8.47 20.59 -20.71
CA LYS A 246 9.13 21.37 -19.65
C LYS A 246 9.85 20.49 -18.64
N TRP A 247 9.25 19.35 -18.27
CA TRP A 247 9.89 18.40 -17.37
C TRP A 247 11.16 17.79 -18.00
N LEU A 248 11.09 17.33 -19.25
CA LEU A 248 12.21 16.74 -19.98
C LEU A 248 13.34 17.75 -20.18
N ALA A 249 13.02 18.98 -20.59
CA ALA A 249 14.00 20.07 -20.70
C ALA A 249 14.68 20.37 -19.36
N LYS A 250 13.96 20.24 -18.24
CA LYS A 250 14.54 20.38 -16.89
C LYS A 250 15.49 19.23 -16.56
N GLN A 251 15.13 17.98 -16.87
CA GLN A 251 15.98 16.81 -16.57
C GLN A 251 17.33 16.91 -17.27
N ARG A 252 17.36 17.36 -18.53
CA ARG A 252 18.58 17.46 -19.35
C ARG A 252 19.55 18.57 -18.93
N LYS A 253 19.20 19.44 -17.97
CA LYS A 253 20.10 20.50 -17.48
C LYS A 253 21.27 19.88 -16.70
N PRO A 254 22.53 20.29 -16.91
CA PRO A 254 23.70 19.67 -16.25
C PRO A 254 23.57 19.55 -14.72
N LYS A 255 23.11 20.63 -14.06
CA LYS A 255 22.89 20.64 -12.61
C LYS A 255 21.84 19.64 -12.15
N VAL A 256 20.77 19.45 -12.92
CA VAL A 256 19.70 18.49 -12.60
C VAL A 256 20.16 17.08 -12.93
N TRP A 257 20.82 16.90 -14.07
CA TRP A 257 21.35 15.62 -14.53
C TRP A 257 22.32 14.98 -13.53
N VAL A 258 23.25 15.76 -12.97
CA VAL A 258 24.19 15.30 -11.93
C VAL A 258 23.48 14.97 -10.62
N ALA A 259 22.32 15.60 -10.35
CA ALA A 259 21.53 15.35 -9.14
C ALA A 259 20.53 14.18 -9.28
N LEU A 260 20.39 13.59 -10.46
CA LEU A 260 19.57 12.39 -10.66
C LEU A 260 20.18 11.21 -9.89
N ALA A 261 19.36 10.54 -9.10
CA ALA A 261 19.80 9.48 -8.20
C ALA A 261 18.96 8.21 -8.38
N GLY A 262 19.39 7.11 -7.78
CA GLY A 262 18.58 5.88 -7.71
C GLY A 262 18.26 5.24 -9.06
N GLY A 263 19.14 5.33 -10.06
CA GLY A 263 18.92 4.74 -11.39
C GLY A 263 18.17 5.65 -12.37
N GLN A 264 17.77 6.86 -11.96
CA GLN A 264 17.02 7.80 -12.81
C GLN A 264 17.79 8.21 -14.07
N ARG A 265 19.11 8.40 -13.95
CA ARG A 265 19.97 8.76 -15.07
C ARG A 265 20.06 7.61 -16.07
N GLU A 266 20.38 6.42 -15.58
CA GLU A 266 20.52 5.21 -16.40
C GLU A 266 19.22 4.91 -17.15
N ARG A 267 18.07 5.16 -16.53
CA ARG A 267 16.74 5.04 -17.16
C ARG A 267 16.51 6.05 -18.28
N LEU A 268 16.85 7.32 -18.06
CA LEU A 268 16.75 8.35 -19.10
C LEU A 268 17.70 8.06 -20.27
N GLU A 269 18.93 7.64 -19.98
CA GLU A 269 19.92 7.24 -20.99
C GLU A 269 19.44 6.03 -21.80
N ALA A 270 18.81 5.05 -21.16
CA ALA A 270 18.27 3.86 -21.82
C ALA A 270 17.17 4.18 -22.84
N ILE A 271 16.43 5.28 -22.65
CA ILE A 271 15.45 5.78 -23.62
C ILE A 271 16.03 6.89 -24.53
N GLY A 272 17.36 7.02 -24.57
CA GLY A 272 18.08 7.94 -25.44
C GLY A 272 18.12 9.40 -24.99
N VAL A 273 17.57 9.72 -23.81
CA VAL A 273 17.64 11.08 -23.25
C VAL A 273 19.05 11.31 -22.75
N VAL A 274 19.71 12.31 -23.33
CA VAL A 274 21.07 12.72 -22.95
C VAL A 274 21.06 14.13 -22.34
N PRO A 275 22.00 14.45 -21.43
CA PRO A 275 22.12 15.81 -20.94
C PRO A 275 22.41 16.74 -22.11
N ILE A 276 22.03 18.01 -21.96
CA ILE A 276 22.56 19.04 -22.85
C ILE A 276 24.05 19.10 -22.53
N VAL A 277 24.88 18.57 -23.43
CA VAL A 277 26.33 18.78 -23.41
C VAL A 277 26.48 20.29 -23.36
N ALA A 278 27.06 20.79 -22.27
CA ALA A 278 27.54 22.16 -22.29
C ALA A 278 28.53 22.19 -23.45
N GLU A 279 28.15 22.79 -24.58
CA GLU A 279 29.16 23.44 -25.41
C GLU A 279 30.04 24.19 -24.42
N LEU A 280 31.29 23.71 -24.34
CA LEU A 280 32.41 24.34 -23.63
C LEU A 280 32.14 25.82 -23.52
N GLU A 281 32.14 26.37 -22.30
CA GLU A 281 32.08 27.81 -22.01
C GLU A 281 32.23 28.68 -23.27
N ALA A 282 31.16 28.83 -24.05
CA ALA A 282 31.04 29.97 -24.91
C ALA A 282 30.96 31.11 -23.89
N PRO A 283 31.87 32.11 -23.93
CA PRO A 283 31.82 33.21 -22.99
C PRO A 283 30.38 33.67 -22.99
N ALA A 284 29.74 33.58 -21.82
CA ALA A 284 28.31 33.77 -21.68
C ALA A 284 27.93 34.94 -22.58
N LYS A 285 27.12 34.67 -23.62
CA LYS A 285 26.44 35.77 -24.32
C LYS A 285 25.92 36.66 -23.20
N PRO A 286 26.30 37.94 -23.16
CA PRO A 286 26.08 38.79 -21.98
C PRO A 286 24.64 38.58 -21.59
N SER A 287 24.48 38.01 -20.40
CA SER A 287 23.19 37.68 -19.85
C SER A 287 22.39 38.97 -19.86
N THR A 288 21.43 39.10 -20.79
CA THR A 288 20.27 39.95 -20.60
C THR A 288 19.41 39.26 -19.54
N ALA A 289 19.95 39.11 -18.33
CA ALA A 289 19.16 38.81 -17.16
C ALA A 289 18.27 40.04 -16.98
N PRO A 290 16.94 39.89 -16.93
CA PRO A 290 16.11 41.01 -16.53
C PRO A 290 16.60 41.47 -15.16
N VAL A 291 17.00 42.74 -15.07
CA VAL A 291 17.53 43.36 -13.85
C VAL A 291 16.65 42.96 -12.67
N SER A 292 17.26 42.40 -11.63
CA SER A 292 16.54 41.80 -10.51
C SER A 292 15.69 42.85 -9.81
N THR A 293 14.57 42.44 -9.20
CA THR A 293 13.69 43.33 -8.44
C THR A 293 14.45 44.11 -7.35
N PHE A 294 15.55 43.53 -6.83
CA PHE A 294 16.41 44.19 -5.86
C PHE A 294 17.25 45.30 -6.50
N GLU A 295 17.91 45.03 -7.62
CA GLU A 295 18.70 46.03 -8.37
C GLU A 295 17.82 47.19 -8.87
N LYS A 296 16.60 46.89 -9.34
CA LYS A 296 15.60 47.91 -9.67
C LYS A 296 15.23 48.77 -8.45
N GLY A 297 15.07 48.15 -7.28
CA GLY A 297 14.80 48.86 -6.03
C GLY A 297 15.95 49.77 -5.58
N VAL A 298 17.20 49.32 -5.75
CA VAL A 298 18.41 50.11 -5.45
C VAL A 298 18.57 51.26 -6.44
N ALA A 299 18.37 51.03 -7.73
CA ALA A 299 18.41 52.06 -8.76
C ALA A 299 17.31 53.14 -8.54
N ALA A 300 16.09 52.71 -8.20
CA ALA A 300 15.00 53.61 -7.85
C ALA A 300 15.31 54.45 -6.59
N LEU A 301 15.94 53.85 -5.57
CA LEU A 301 16.37 54.57 -4.38
C LEU A 301 17.46 55.60 -4.71
N ALA A 302 18.45 55.23 -5.53
CA ALA A 302 19.51 56.12 -5.96
C ALA A 302 18.96 57.32 -6.75
N GLN A 303 18.04 57.08 -7.69
CA GLN A 303 17.38 58.12 -8.46
C GLN A 303 16.54 59.05 -7.57
N TYR A 304 15.74 58.48 -6.65
CA TYR A 304 14.95 59.26 -5.71
C TYR A 304 15.84 60.13 -4.80
N LYS A 305 16.94 59.59 -4.29
CA LYS A 305 17.91 60.32 -3.47
C LYS A 305 18.58 61.44 -4.26
N ALA A 306 18.98 61.19 -5.50
CA ALA A 306 19.57 62.21 -6.36
C ALA A 306 18.59 63.37 -6.63
N ARG A 307 17.30 63.06 -6.80
CA ARG A 307 16.25 64.04 -7.08
C ARG A 307 15.81 64.83 -5.84
N THR A 308 15.73 64.19 -4.67
CA THR A 308 15.13 64.78 -3.47
C THR A 308 16.12 65.11 -2.36
N GLY A 309 17.35 64.62 -2.45
CA GLY A 309 18.36 64.70 -1.38
C GLY A 309 18.05 63.82 -0.16
N SER A 310 16.94 63.06 -0.17
CA SER A 310 16.47 62.27 0.97
C SER A 310 16.32 60.79 0.61
N VAL A 311 16.52 59.93 1.61
CA VAL A 311 16.22 58.49 1.54
C VAL A 311 14.90 58.12 2.23
N THR A 312 14.16 59.13 2.71
CA THR A 312 12.84 58.95 3.31
C THR A 312 11.78 58.99 2.22
N VAL A 313 11.21 57.82 1.93
CA VAL A 313 10.24 57.63 0.84
C VAL A 313 8.87 57.30 1.44
N PRO A 314 7.78 58.01 1.08
CA PRO A 314 6.42 57.64 1.46
C PRO A 314 6.06 56.23 1.02
N ARG A 315 5.31 55.47 1.83
CA ARG A 315 4.99 54.07 1.53
C ARG A 315 4.30 53.84 0.19
N ALA A 316 3.46 54.79 -0.25
CA ALA A 316 2.73 54.73 -1.52
C ALA A 316 3.52 55.29 -2.72
N HIS A 317 4.75 55.76 -2.52
CA HIS A 317 5.55 56.37 -3.59
C HIS A 317 6.00 55.32 -4.62
N GLU A 318 5.82 55.68 -5.89
CA GLU A 318 6.27 54.92 -7.05
C GLU A 318 7.32 55.75 -7.80
N GLU A 319 8.46 55.13 -8.12
CA GLU A 319 9.56 55.77 -8.84
C GLU A 319 9.75 55.06 -10.18
N GLY A 320 9.64 55.81 -11.27
CA GLY A 320 9.91 55.32 -12.62
C GLY A 320 11.40 55.35 -12.92
N ILE A 321 11.99 54.23 -13.32
CA ILE A 321 13.42 54.12 -13.67
C ILE A 321 13.58 53.53 -15.07
N VAL A 322 14.67 53.90 -15.75
CA VAL A 322 15.09 53.28 -17.01
C VAL A 322 16.32 52.43 -16.73
N VAL A 323 16.23 51.13 -16.96
CA VAL A 323 17.37 50.20 -16.84
C VAL A 323 17.47 49.41 -18.13
N ASP A 324 18.66 49.40 -18.73
CA ASP A 324 18.94 48.75 -20.02
C ASP A 324 17.95 49.15 -21.14
N GLY A 325 17.54 50.43 -21.15
CA GLY A 325 16.61 50.98 -22.14
C GLY A 325 15.14 50.62 -21.93
N GLN A 326 14.78 49.96 -20.82
CA GLN A 326 13.40 49.63 -20.46
C GLN A 326 12.91 50.44 -19.26
N GLU A 327 11.69 50.98 -19.37
CA GLU A 327 11.02 51.70 -18.28
C GLU A 327 10.38 50.74 -17.28
N TYR A 328 10.62 51.00 -15.99
CA TYR A 328 10.07 50.24 -14.88
C TYR A 328 9.48 51.16 -13.84
N LEU A 329 8.27 50.85 -13.37
CA LEU A 329 7.64 51.54 -12.24
C LEU A 329 7.87 50.75 -10.95
N VAL A 330 8.64 51.31 -10.02
CA VAL A 330 9.03 50.64 -8.77
C VAL A 330 8.27 51.26 -7.60
N LYS A 331 7.50 50.44 -6.86
CA LYS A 331 6.88 50.84 -5.58
C LYS A 331 7.94 51.01 -4.48
N LEU A 332 8.71 52.09 -4.55
CA LEU A 332 9.92 52.31 -3.76
C LEU A 332 9.65 52.31 -2.25
N GLY A 333 8.53 52.89 -1.80
CA GLY A 333 8.14 52.87 -0.39
C GLY A 333 7.87 51.46 0.15
N VAL A 334 7.28 50.58 -0.67
CA VAL A 334 7.03 49.18 -0.33
C VAL A 334 8.33 48.37 -0.34
N PHE A 335 9.21 48.62 -1.31
CA PHE A 335 10.53 47.99 -1.39
C PHE A 335 11.37 48.27 -0.13
N LEU A 336 11.46 49.52 0.32
CA LEU A 336 12.20 49.88 1.54
C LEU A 336 11.60 49.26 2.79
N SER A 337 10.27 49.28 2.94
CA SER A 337 9.60 48.66 4.08
C SER A 337 9.85 47.15 4.15
N ASN A 338 9.75 46.46 3.00
CA ASN A 338 9.98 45.02 2.92
C ASN A 338 11.44 44.66 3.18
N SER A 339 12.39 45.41 2.60
CA SER A 339 13.83 45.21 2.81
C SER A 339 14.22 45.42 4.27
N LYS A 340 13.66 46.44 4.95
CA LYS A 340 13.88 46.67 6.39
C LYS A 340 13.31 45.55 7.26
N SER A 341 12.10 45.06 6.96
CA SER A 341 11.48 43.95 7.71
C SER A 341 12.18 42.60 7.54
N ARG A 342 12.94 42.42 6.46
CA ARG A 342 13.65 41.18 6.11
C ARG A 342 15.16 41.34 6.20
N ARG A 343 15.65 42.31 6.99
CA ARG A 343 17.08 42.59 7.17
C ARG A 343 17.90 41.32 7.40
N ASP A 344 17.43 40.45 8.30
CA ASP A 344 18.12 39.21 8.68
C ASP A 344 18.20 38.15 7.56
N LYS A 345 17.48 38.37 6.45
CA LYS A 345 17.48 37.49 5.27
C LYS A 345 18.24 38.09 4.09
N LEU A 346 18.80 39.30 4.23
CA LEU A 346 19.61 39.94 3.19
C LEU A 346 21.06 39.49 3.31
N THR A 347 21.71 39.27 2.17
CA THR A 347 23.15 38.98 2.12
C THR A 347 23.96 40.24 2.46
N ALA A 348 25.21 40.05 2.87
CA ALA A 348 26.11 41.16 3.23
C ALA A 348 26.24 42.20 2.10
N ASP A 349 26.37 41.76 0.84
CA ASP A 349 26.48 42.66 -0.32
C ASP A 349 25.23 43.53 -0.52
N LYS A 350 24.04 42.96 -0.26
CA LYS A 350 22.76 43.69 -0.37
C LYS A 350 22.60 44.73 0.73
N LEU A 351 23.07 44.42 1.94
CA LEU A 351 23.09 45.37 3.05
C LEU A 351 24.09 46.50 2.78
N ALA A 352 25.29 46.18 2.29
CA ALA A 352 26.30 47.17 1.91
C ALA A 352 25.80 48.13 0.82
N ALA A 353 25.09 47.62 -0.21
CA ALA A 353 24.51 48.45 -1.27
C ALA A 353 23.46 49.45 -0.73
N LEU A 354 22.63 49.03 0.21
CA LEU A 354 21.62 49.90 0.84
C LEU A 354 22.25 50.89 1.83
N ALA A 355 23.27 50.46 2.58
CA ALA A 355 24.04 51.31 3.48
C ALA A 355 24.80 52.41 2.71
N GLY A 356 25.41 52.07 1.58
CA GLY A 356 26.10 53.02 0.69
C GLY A 356 25.17 54.11 0.12
N LEU A 357 23.86 53.83 0.03
CA LEU A 357 22.86 54.83 -0.34
C LEU A 357 22.37 55.68 0.84
N GLY A 358 22.86 55.45 2.07
CA GLY A 358 22.55 56.27 3.25
C GLY A 358 21.39 55.74 4.10
N LEU A 359 21.05 54.45 3.99
CA LEU A 359 20.09 53.81 4.90
C LEU A 359 20.80 53.28 6.15
N GLU A 360 20.69 54.01 7.25
CA GLU A 360 21.36 53.68 8.53
C GLU A 360 20.96 52.31 9.09
N TRP A 361 19.73 51.85 8.84
CA TRP A 361 19.29 50.53 9.28
C TRP A 361 19.92 49.39 8.48
N ALA A 362 20.62 49.65 7.38
CA ALA A 362 21.31 48.64 6.58
C ALA A 362 22.81 48.54 6.90
N ALA A 363 23.35 49.49 7.68
CA ALA A 363 24.74 49.52 8.14
C ALA A 363 24.99 48.56 9.31
#